data_AF-A0A5B9MAX2-F1
#
_entry.id   AF-A0A5B9MAX2-F1
#
_cell.length_a   1.000
_cell.length_b   1.000
_cell.length_c   1.000
_cell.angle_alpha   90.00
_cell.angle_beta   90.00
_cell.angle_gamma   90.00
#
_symmetry.space_group_name_H-M   'P 1'
#
loop_
_entity.id
_entity.type
_entity.pdbx_description
1 polymer ?
#
loop_
_entity_poly.entity_id
_entity_poly.type
_entity_poly.pdbx_seq_one_letter_code
_entity_poly.pdbx_strand_id
1 'polypeptide(L)'
;MDVQSHRRRSFARTALVAMAVTGITGCQSLVERGWIAPPGPMNYQQANAVVHDPFPQADIGPDDKSIRPPDYQNPLSLPVRNQMKNQVTPWLSP
;
A
#
# COMPACT_ATOMS: atom_id res chain seq x y z
N MET A 1 -31.92 10.39 35.61
CA MET A 1 -30.58 10.04 35.08
C MET A 1 -30.59 9.84 33.55
N ASP A 2 -31.65 10.30 32.86
CA ASP A 2 -31.96 9.91 31.47
C ASP A 2 -31.30 10.78 30.39
N VAL A 3 -30.91 12.00 30.72
CA VAL A 3 -30.28 12.93 29.76
C VAL A 3 -28.94 12.39 29.23
N GLN A 4 -28.16 11.70 30.07
CA GLN A 4 -26.89 11.11 29.65
C GLN A 4 -27.08 9.85 28.77
N SER A 5 -28.16 9.09 28.96
CA SER A 5 -28.42 7.87 28.17
C SER A 5 -28.88 8.22 26.76
N HIS A 6 -29.74 9.23 26.60
CA HIS A 6 -30.12 9.77 25.29
C HIS A 6 -28.93 10.39 24.55
N ARG A 7 -28.07 11.15 25.24
CA ARG A 7 -26.88 11.74 24.63
C ARG A 7 -25.88 10.68 24.15
N ARG A 8 -25.67 9.60 24.92
CA ARG A 8 -24.84 8.43 24.51
C ARG A 8 -25.44 7.68 23.33
N ARG A 9 -26.76 7.46 23.32
CA ARG A 9 -27.45 6.76 22.21
C ARG A 9 -27.41 7.58 20.91
N SER A 10 -27.59 8.90 20.99
CA SER A 10 -27.46 9.79 19.83
C SER A 10 -26.04 9.81 19.30
N PHE A 11 -25.04 9.91 20.18
CA PHE A 11 -23.62 9.89 19.77
C PHE A 11 -23.21 8.58 19.10
N ALA A 12 -23.65 7.44 19.67
CA ALA A 12 -23.39 6.12 19.09
C ALA A 12 -24.02 5.97 17.69
N ARG A 13 -25.25 6.45 17.51
CA ARG A 13 -25.92 6.45 16.20
C ARG A 13 -25.18 7.32 15.17
N THR A 14 -24.77 8.53 15.55
CA THR A 14 -24.00 9.40 14.65
C THR A 14 -22.65 8.80 14.28
N ALA A 15 -21.95 8.17 15.24
CA ALA A 15 -20.67 7.52 14.98
C ALA A 15 -20.82 6.35 13.99
N LEU A 16 -21.86 5.53 14.16
CA LEU A 16 -22.12 4.37 13.30
C LEU A 16 -22.47 4.80 11.87
N VAL A 17 -23.28 5.86 11.71
CA VAL A 17 -23.58 6.44 10.39
C VAL A 17 -22.32 7.01 9.74
N ALA A 18 -21.49 7.74 10.49
CA ALA A 18 -20.24 8.30 9.96
C ALA A 18 -19.29 7.18 9.48
N MET A 19 -19.17 6.09 10.24
CA MET A 19 -18.33 4.94 9.89
C MET A 19 -18.84 4.20 8.64
N ALA A 20 -20.16 4.11 8.47
CA ALA A 20 -20.75 3.54 7.26
C ALA A 20 -20.48 4.42 6.02
N VAL A 21 -20.56 5.75 6.15
CA VAL A 21 -20.30 6.68 5.04
C VAL A 21 -18.83 6.66 4.62
N THR A 22 -17.88 6.61 5.57
CA THR A 22 -16.46 6.49 5.24
C THR A 22 -16.10 5.12 4.67
N GLY A 23 -16.80 4.05 5.07
CA GLY A 23 -16.63 2.72 4.50
C GLY A 23 -17.02 2.60 3.02
N ILE A 24 -18.01 3.37 2.56
CA ILE A 24 -18.45 3.39 1.16
C ILE A 24 -17.53 4.30 0.31
N THR A 25 -16.94 5.32 0.91
CA THR A 25 -16.00 6.24 0.25
C THR A 25 -14.55 5.80 0.49
N GLY A 26 -14.17 4.69 -0.13
CA GLY A 26 -12.80 4.18 -0.05
C GLY A 26 -11.77 5.12 -0.69
N CYS A 27 -10.49 4.96 -0.33
CA CYS A 27 -9.39 5.79 -0.83
C CYS A 27 -9.27 5.79 -2.36
N GLN A 28 -9.70 4.73 -3.05
CA GLN A 28 -9.78 4.70 -4.51
C GLN A 28 -10.61 5.87 -5.08
N SER A 29 -11.75 6.19 -4.46
CA SER A 29 -12.61 7.27 -4.92
C SER A 29 -11.96 8.66 -4.79
N LEU A 30 -11.00 8.80 -3.87
CA LEU A 30 -10.20 10.01 -3.68
C LEU A 30 -9.10 10.11 -4.75
N VAL A 31 -8.54 8.97 -5.17
CA VAL A 31 -7.59 8.89 -6.30
C VAL A 31 -8.30 9.28 -7.60
N GLU A 32 -9.48 8.71 -7.87
CA GLU A 32 -10.25 8.99 -9.10
C GLU A 32 -10.67 10.46 -9.20
N ARG A 33 -11.00 11.09 -8.07
CA ARG A 33 -11.30 12.53 -7.99
C ARG A 33 -10.08 13.44 -7.99
N GLY A 34 -8.86 12.87 -7.98
CA GLY A 34 -7.61 13.63 -7.95
C GLY A 34 -7.31 14.36 -6.63
N TRP A 35 -7.99 13.99 -5.54
CA TRP A 35 -7.73 14.56 -4.21
C TRP A 35 -6.47 14.00 -3.56
N ILE A 36 -6.07 12.79 -3.97
CA ILE A 36 -4.80 12.17 -3.59
C ILE A 36 -4.10 11.67 -4.85
N ALA A 37 -2.76 11.72 -4.84
CA ALA A 37 -1.96 11.23 -5.95
C ALA A 37 -2.17 9.71 -6.12
N PRO A 38 -2.32 9.21 -7.36
CA PRO A 38 -2.35 7.78 -7.59
C PRO A 38 -1.01 7.17 -7.20
N PRO A 39 -0.99 5.92 -6.70
CA PRO A 39 0.23 5.21 -6.32
C PRO A 39 1.16 4.86 -7.51
N GLY A 40 0.80 5.28 -8.72
CA GLY A 40 1.51 4.99 -9.96
C GLY A 40 1.18 3.62 -10.54
N PRO A 41 1.74 3.29 -11.72
CA PRO A 41 1.59 1.99 -12.37
C PRO A 41 2.01 0.81 -11.48
N MET A 42 1.42 -0.38 -11.70
CA MET A 42 1.72 -1.59 -10.89
C MET A 42 3.21 -1.92 -10.84
N ASN A 43 3.90 -1.79 -11.97
CA ASN A 43 5.33 -2.05 -12.09
C ASN A 43 6.18 -1.03 -11.30
N TYR A 44 5.76 0.24 -11.22
CA TYR A 44 6.40 1.24 -10.35
C TYR A 44 6.31 0.81 -8.88
N GLN A 45 5.11 0.42 -8.43
CA GLN A 45 4.88 0.00 -7.05
C GLN A 45 5.69 -1.25 -6.68
N GLN A 46 5.70 -2.24 -7.57
CA GLN A 46 6.44 -3.48 -7.38
C GLN A 46 7.95 -3.24 -7.34
N ALA A 47 8.47 -2.43 -8.27
CA ALA A 47 9.90 -2.11 -8.29
C ALA A 47 10.31 -1.30 -7.05
N ASN A 48 9.47 -0.38 -6.59
CA ASN A 48 9.71 0.39 -5.37
C ASN A 48 9.67 -0.49 -4.11
N ALA A 49 8.73 -1.43 -4.04
CA ALA A 49 8.65 -2.41 -2.95
C ALA A 49 9.92 -3.27 -2.86
N VAL A 50 10.49 -3.63 -4.01
CA VAL A 50 11.73 -4.42 -4.08
C VAL A 50 12.96 -3.61 -3.63
N VAL A 51 13.04 -2.32 -3.97
CA VAL A 51 14.16 -1.45 -3.55
C VAL A 51 14.15 -1.20 -2.04
N HIS A 52 12.97 -1.09 -1.44
CA HIS A 52 12.80 -0.86 -0.01
C HIS A 52 12.61 -2.15 0.80
N ASP A 53 12.81 -3.32 0.18
CA ASP A 53 12.78 -4.61 0.85
C ASP A 53 14.00 -4.74 1.78
N PRO A 54 13.82 -4.98 3.09
CA PRO A 54 14.94 -5.22 4.00
C PRO A 54 15.70 -6.51 3.67
N PHE A 55 15.09 -7.45 2.94
CA PHE A 55 15.71 -8.72 2.59
C PHE A 55 16.49 -8.60 1.27
N PRO A 56 17.82 -8.83 1.28
CA PRO A 56 18.64 -8.70 0.09
C PRO A 56 18.20 -9.68 -1.01
N GLN A 57 18.43 -9.28 -2.25
CA GLN A 57 18.31 -10.19 -3.39
C GLN A 57 19.49 -11.17 -3.42
N ALA A 58 19.27 -12.36 -3.97
CA ALA A 58 20.25 -13.45 -3.99
C ALA A 58 21.59 -13.12 -4.69
N ASP A 59 21.65 -12.05 -5.48
CA ASP A 59 22.83 -11.53 -6.18
C ASP A 59 23.53 -10.36 -5.48
N ILE A 60 22.94 -9.82 -4.41
CA ILE A 60 23.49 -8.70 -3.63
C ILE A 60 24.04 -9.18 -2.28
N GLY A 61 23.42 -10.21 -1.67
CA GLY A 61 23.84 -10.75 -0.38
C GLY A 61 23.31 -12.15 -0.09
N PRO A 62 23.62 -12.70 1.10
CA PRO A 62 23.12 -14.01 1.52
C PRO A 62 21.60 -14.03 1.58
N ASP A 63 20.99 -14.99 0.87
CA ASP A 63 19.55 -15.19 0.86
C ASP A 63 19.09 -15.90 2.14
N ASP A 64 18.68 -15.14 3.15
CA ASP A 64 18.13 -15.69 4.39
C ASP A 64 16.63 -16.01 4.23
N LYS A 65 16.36 -17.20 3.70
CA LYS A 65 15.02 -17.72 3.42
C LYS A 65 14.16 -17.91 4.67
N SER A 66 14.76 -17.83 5.86
CA SER A 66 14.06 -18.08 7.13
C SER A 66 13.24 -16.90 7.63
N ILE A 67 13.57 -15.68 7.18
CA ILE A 67 13.02 -14.44 7.72
C ILE A 67 11.95 -13.82 6.79
N ARG A 68 12.00 -14.18 5.50
CA ARG A 68 11.11 -13.67 4.46
C ARG A 68 9.76 -14.40 4.49
N PRO A 69 8.61 -13.70 4.39
CA PRO A 69 7.31 -14.35 4.31
C PRO A 69 7.24 -15.36 3.15
N PRO A 70 6.53 -16.51 3.30
CA PRO A 70 6.56 -17.60 2.32
C PRO A 70 6.29 -17.18 0.88
N ASP A 71 5.26 -16.35 0.67
CA ASP A 71 4.86 -15.90 -0.67
C ASP A 71 5.87 -14.96 -1.34
N TYR A 72 6.80 -14.41 -0.56
CA TYR A 72 7.79 -13.45 -1.02
C TYR A 72 9.18 -14.05 -1.16
N GLN A 73 9.37 -15.35 -0.82
CA GLN A 73 10.65 -16.05 -0.86
C GLN A 73 11.29 -16.10 -2.26
N ASN A 74 10.47 -16.03 -3.31
CA ASN A 74 10.97 -16.08 -4.68
C ASN A 74 11.23 -14.66 -5.20
N PRO A 75 12.50 -14.29 -5.45
CA PRO A 75 12.80 -12.99 -6.04
C PRO A 75 12.31 -12.94 -7.49
N LEU A 76 12.12 -11.72 -7.98
CA LEU A 76 11.74 -11.50 -9.36
C LEU A 76 12.84 -11.98 -10.31
N SER A 77 12.43 -12.48 -11.48
CA SER A 77 13.36 -12.96 -12.50
C SER A 77 14.33 -11.84 -12.92
N LEU A 78 15.57 -12.21 -13.25
CA LEU A 78 16.62 -11.27 -13.64
C LEU A 78 16.21 -10.30 -14.77
N PRO A 79 15.48 -10.73 -15.83
CA PRO A 79 15.04 -9.81 -16.88
C PRO A 79 14.10 -8.71 -16.37
N VAL A 80 13.17 -9.05 -15.47
CA VAL A 80 12.24 -8.09 -14.87
C VAL A 80 12.98 -7.13 -13.95
N ARG A 81 13.99 -7.62 -13.22
CA ARG A 81 14.84 -6.78 -12.37
C ARG A 81 15.65 -5.74 -13.13
N ASN A 82 16.19 -6.08 -14.30
CA ASN A 82 16.88 -5.09 -15.13
C ASN A 82 15.97 -3.94 -15.58
N GLN A 83 14.67 -4.19 -15.73
CA GLN A 83 13.69 -3.16 -16.07
C GLN A 83 13.31 -2.28 -14.88
N MET A 84 13.53 -2.72 -13.64
CA MET A 84 13.13 -1.99 -12.43
C MET A 84 13.80 -0.63 -12.31
N LYS A 85 15.05 -0.47 -12.74
CA LYS A 85 15.76 0.81 -12.67
C LYS A 85 14.94 1.94 -13.32
N ASN A 86 14.43 1.68 -14.52
CA ASN A 86 13.59 2.62 -15.27
C ASN A 86 12.20 2.79 -14.63
N GLN A 87 11.72 1.77 -13.91
CA GLN A 87 10.43 1.78 -13.25
C GLN A 87 10.44 2.51 -11.90
N VAL A 88 11.52 2.46 -11.11
CA VAL A 88 11.61 3.15 -9.79
C VAL A 88 11.97 4.62 -9.96
N THR A 89 12.76 4.93 -11.00
CA THR A 89 13.23 6.29 -11.27
C THR A 89 12.78 6.76 -12.66
N PRO A 90 11.45 6.87 -12.91
CA PRO A 90 10.94 7.25 -14.23
C PRO A 90 11.46 8.61 -14.69
N TRP A 91 11.79 9.52 -13.77
CA TRP A 91 12.39 10.83 -14.05
C TRP A 91 13.87 10.80 -14.46
N LEU A 92 14.56 9.65 -14.33
CA LEU A 92 15.94 9.46 -14.79
C LEU A 92 16.02 8.75 -16.15
N SER A 93 14.89 8.44 -16.77
CA SER A 93 14.87 7.86 -18.12
C SER A 93 15.24 8.94 -19.15
N PRO A 94 16.22 8.70 -20.04
CA PRO A 94 16.62 9.65 -21.08
C PRO A 94 15.55 9.88 -22.14
#